data_AF-K0MEM5-F1
#
_entry.id   AF-K0MEM5-F1
#
_cell.length_a   1.000
_cell.length_b   1.000
_cell.length_c   1.000
_cell.angle_alpha   90.00
_cell.angle_beta   90.00
_cell.angle_gamma   90.00
#
_symmetry.space_group_name_H-M   'P 1'
#
loop_
_entity.id
_entity.type
_entity.pdbx_description
1 polymer ?
#
loop_
_entity_poly.entity_id
_entity_poly.type
_entity_poly.pdbx_seq_one_letter_code
_entity_poly.pdbx_strand_id
1 'polypeptide(L)'
;MTVPRPESIIPPAGNAATGAAGIARAFKRALVSQCHPNMLFAVLLPFLIALLGAILLLWLFWTPLNEWLRFEASQWQAINQVDDWMVAAGLFSLKIYLVPVIAAAILLPISGILGLAIAAVFVMPLVLRHVGGREYAGLARQGRNATAVSVWNALWVSLAFGAGWLLTLPFWLIPPMAVILSVFWWAFAFTRMLRLDAIVEHASPAERAILLKRHNSGFWLIGLVCSLLNLLPPAWIILPVFSGLVYAHYGLDALQRLRQERTIDV
;
A
#
# COMPACT_ATOMS: atom_id res chain seq x y z
N MET A 1 -18.03 57.18 7.82
CA MET A 1 -18.33 55.79 8.21
C MET A 1 -17.44 54.87 7.39
N THR A 2 -16.31 54.45 7.96
CA THR A 2 -15.37 53.52 7.34
C THR A 2 -15.73 52.10 7.76
N VAL A 3 -16.11 51.27 6.79
CA VAL A 3 -16.40 49.84 7.00
C VAL A 3 -15.10 49.12 7.37
N PRO A 4 -15.00 48.42 8.52
CA PRO A 4 -13.80 47.64 8.83
C PRO A 4 -13.73 46.41 7.91
N ARG A 5 -12.54 46.14 7.34
CA ARG A 5 -12.26 44.92 6.58
C ARG A 5 -12.37 43.70 7.51
N PRO A 6 -12.89 42.56 7.05
CA PRO A 6 -12.79 41.31 7.80
C PRO A 6 -11.31 40.91 7.86
N GLU A 7 -10.75 40.91 9.06
CA GLU A 7 -9.43 40.34 9.33
C GLU A 7 -9.49 38.86 8.97
N SER A 8 -8.63 38.46 8.03
CA SER A 8 -8.41 37.05 7.72
C SER A 8 -7.80 36.36 8.95
N ILE A 9 -8.63 35.72 9.76
CA ILE A 9 -8.20 34.86 10.86
C ILE A 9 -7.62 33.59 10.22
N ILE A 10 -6.35 33.66 9.82
CA ILE A 10 -5.53 32.48 9.63
C ILE A 10 -5.12 32.08 11.05
N PRO A 11 -5.65 30.97 11.62
CA PRO A 11 -5.21 30.55 12.94
C PRO A 11 -3.69 30.29 12.88
N PRO A 12 -2.94 30.66 13.94
CA PRO A 12 -1.50 30.49 13.96
C PRO A 12 -1.18 29.02 13.68
N ALA A 13 -0.22 28.79 12.79
CA ALA A 13 0.30 27.47 12.47
C ALA A 13 0.59 26.75 13.80
N GLY A 14 -0.21 25.73 14.12
CA GLY A 14 -0.13 25.04 15.40
C GLY A 14 1.29 24.59 15.65
N ASN A 15 1.82 24.91 16.84
CA ASN A 15 3.17 24.57 17.28
C ASN A 15 3.55 23.16 16.83
N ALA A 16 4.73 23.00 16.23
CA ALA A 16 5.22 21.69 15.75
C ALA A 16 5.19 20.61 16.85
N ALA A 17 5.30 21.01 18.13
CA ALA A 17 5.14 20.15 19.31
C ALA A 17 3.72 19.55 19.46
N THR A 18 2.66 20.33 19.18
CA THR A 18 1.27 19.82 19.11
C THR A 18 1.05 18.87 17.93
N GLY A 19 1.77 19.09 16.82
CA GLY A 19 1.76 18.19 15.66
C GLY A 19 2.40 16.84 15.97
N ALA A 20 3.62 16.83 16.53
CA ALA A 20 4.34 15.61 16.89
C ALA A 20 3.59 14.77 17.94
N ALA A 21 3.00 15.41 18.96
CA ALA A 21 2.19 14.73 19.96
C ALA A 21 0.91 14.10 19.38
N GLY A 22 0.30 14.74 18.38
CA GLY A 22 -0.83 14.18 17.62
C GLY A 22 -0.44 12.96 16.80
N ILE A 23 0.72 13.00 16.15
CA ILE A 23 1.26 11.90 15.35
C ILE A 23 1.59 10.70 16.25
N ALA A 24 2.33 10.90 17.34
CA ALA A 24 2.65 9.85 18.30
C ALA A 24 1.39 9.18 18.88
N ARG A 25 0.34 9.96 19.15
CA ARG A 25 -0.96 9.44 19.62
C ARG A 25 -1.65 8.59 18.55
N ALA A 26 -1.60 8.99 17.28
CA ALA A 26 -2.15 8.22 16.17
C ALA A 26 -1.40 6.89 15.99
N PHE A 27 -0.05 6.90 16.04
CA PHE A 27 0.77 5.69 16.03
C PHE A 27 0.43 4.73 17.19
N LYS A 28 0.30 5.26 18.41
CA LYS A 28 -0.07 4.45 19.59
C LYS A 28 -1.45 3.82 19.42
N ARG A 29 -2.45 4.58 18.99
CA ARG A 29 -3.82 4.08 18.78
C ARG A 29 -3.86 3.02 17.67
N ALA A 30 -3.17 3.28 16.56
CA ALA A 30 -3.06 2.32 15.46
C ALA A 30 -2.38 1.02 15.91
N LEU A 31 -1.33 1.10 16.74
CA LEU A 31 -0.65 -0.09 17.26
C LEU A 31 -1.59 -0.95 18.13
N VAL A 32 -2.36 -0.31 19.01
CA VAL A 32 -3.34 -1.02 19.86
C VAL A 32 -4.45 -1.64 19.03
N SER A 33 -4.99 -0.89 18.04
CA SER A 33 -6.03 -1.39 17.13
C SER A 33 -5.53 -2.54 16.25
N GLN A 34 -4.30 -2.44 15.74
CA GLN A 34 -3.63 -3.49 14.97
C GLN A 34 -3.50 -4.80 15.76
N CYS A 35 -3.24 -4.72 17.07
CA CYS A 35 -3.15 -5.90 17.94
C CYS A 35 -4.51 -6.54 18.27
N HIS A 36 -5.63 -5.95 17.84
CA HIS A 36 -6.94 -6.56 18.04
C HIS A 36 -7.07 -7.81 17.13
N PRO A 37 -7.53 -8.96 17.65
CA PRO A 37 -7.50 -10.24 16.95
C PRO A 37 -8.21 -10.21 15.58
N ASN A 38 -9.33 -9.51 15.47
CA ASN A 38 -10.04 -9.37 14.19
C ASN A 38 -9.23 -8.60 13.13
N MET A 39 -8.41 -7.61 13.53
CA MET A 39 -7.56 -6.86 12.61
C MET A 39 -6.33 -7.68 12.19
N LEU A 40 -5.72 -8.42 13.13
CA LEU A 40 -4.65 -9.38 12.81
C LEU A 40 -5.09 -10.43 11.79
N PHE A 41 -6.31 -10.97 11.93
CA PHE A 41 -6.88 -11.88 10.94
C PHE A 41 -7.11 -11.20 9.58
N ALA A 42 -7.62 -9.97 9.57
CA ALA A 42 -7.82 -9.21 8.34
C ALA A 42 -6.50 -8.93 7.60
N VAL A 43 -5.41 -8.70 8.34
CA VAL A 43 -4.05 -8.54 7.79
C VAL A 43 -3.57 -9.83 7.12
N LEU A 44 -3.78 -10.98 7.77
CA LEU A 44 -3.29 -12.26 7.29
C LEU A 44 -4.14 -12.85 6.15
N LEU A 45 -5.42 -12.47 6.06
CA LEU A 45 -6.36 -13.02 5.09
C LEU A 45 -5.89 -12.94 3.62
N PRO A 46 -5.44 -11.79 3.08
CA PRO A 46 -4.95 -11.74 1.70
C PRO A 46 -3.71 -12.62 1.48
N PHE A 47 -2.83 -12.72 2.48
CA PHE A 47 -1.66 -13.61 2.40
C PHE A 47 -2.05 -15.08 2.45
N LEU A 48 -3.00 -15.46 3.29
CA LEU A 48 -3.52 -16.83 3.36
C LEU A 48 -4.20 -17.23 2.06
N ILE A 49 -5.03 -16.36 1.49
CA ILE A 49 -5.68 -16.62 0.18
C ILE A 49 -4.63 -16.73 -0.92
N ALA A 50 -3.65 -15.83 -0.95
CA ALA A 50 -2.58 -15.89 -1.94
C ALA A 50 -1.71 -17.14 -1.80
N LEU A 51 -1.40 -17.54 -0.56
CA LEU A 51 -0.67 -18.76 -0.25
C LEU A 51 -1.43 -20.01 -0.69
N LEU A 52 -2.72 -20.10 -0.36
CA LEU A 52 -3.58 -21.21 -0.79
C LEU A 52 -3.71 -21.26 -2.32
N GLY A 53 -3.88 -20.10 -2.96
CA GLY A 53 -3.88 -19.98 -4.41
C GLY A 53 -2.57 -20.45 -5.04
N ALA A 54 -1.42 -20.10 -4.44
CA ALA A 54 -0.11 -20.55 -4.89
C ALA A 54 0.11 -22.05 -4.71
N ILE A 55 -0.29 -22.60 -3.56
CA ILE A 55 -0.23 -24.05 -3.32
C ILE A 55 -1.07 -24.78 -4.36
N LEU A 56 -2.32 -24.35 -4.59
CA LEU A 56 -3.21 -24.96 -5.56
C LEU A 56 -2.66 -24.88 -6.99
N LEU A 57 -2.12 -23.72 -7.37
CA LEU A 57 -1.59 -23.47 -8.70
C LEU A 57 -0.31 -24.26 -8.95
N LEU A 58 0.62 -24.29 -8.00
CA LEU A 58 1.81 -25.15 -8.08
C LEU A 58 1.41 -26.62 -8.13
N TRP A 59 0.50 -27.06 -7.26
CA TRP A 59 0.05 -28.45 -7.25
C TRP A 59 -0.57 -28.88 -8.58
N LEU A 60 -1.37 -28.00 -9.22
CA LEU A 60 -2.05 -28.30 -10.48
C LEU A 60 -1.14 -28.17 -11.71
N PHE A 61 -0.27 -27.16 -11.74
CA PHE A 61 0.47 -26.77 -12.95
C PHE A 61 1.97 -27.10 -12.93
N TRP A 62 2.52 -27.53 -11.80
CA TRP A 62 3.96 -27.83 -11.71
C TRP A 62 4.39 -28.90 -12.70
N THR A 63 3.75 -30.07 -12.66
CA THR A 63 4.07 -31.18 -13.56
C THR A 63 3.83 -30.85 -15.04
N PRO A 64 2.63 -30.39 -15.46
CA PRO A 64 2.38 -30.12 -16.88
C PRO A 64 3.25 -29.00 -17.44
N LEU A 65 3.56 -27.97 -16.65
CA LEU A 65 4.48 -26.92 -17.10
C LEU A 65 5.92 -27.44 -17.26
N ASN A 66 6.40 -28.26 -16.32
CA ASN A 66 7.73 -28.85 -16.42
C ASN A 66 7.83 -29.80 -17.63
N GLU A 67 6.79 -30.59 -17.90
CA GLU A 67 6.74 -31.47 -19.07
C GLU A 67 6.74 -30.67 -20.38
N TRP A 68 5.90 -29.63 -20.46
CA TRP A 68 5.87 -28.74 -21.62
C TRP A 68 7.20 -28.03 -21.85
N LEU A 69 7.83 -27.48 -20.80
CA LEU A 69 9.14 -26.84 -20.89
C LEU A 69 10.25 -27.82 -21.29
N ARG A 70 10.22 -29.07 -20.81
CA ARG A 70 11.16 -30.11 -21.22
C ARG A 70 10.99 -30.46 -22.70
N PHE A 71 9.76 -30.60 -23.16
CA PHE A 71 9.44 -30.86 -24.56
C PHE A 71 9.93 -29.71 -25.45
N GLU A 72 9.63 -28.47 -25.09
CA GLU A 72 10.08 -27.29 -25.85
C GLU A 72 11.61 -27.17 -25.88
N ALA A 73 12.27 -27.37 -24.74
CA ALA A 73 13.72 -27.38 -24.64
C ALA A 73 14.37 -28.48 -25.49
N SER A 74 13.69 -29.61 -25.72
CA SER A 74 14.18 -30.70 -26.57
C SER A 74 14.14 -30.39 -28.06
N GLN A 75 13.29 -29.45 -28.49
CA GLN A 75 13.21 -29.01 -29.88
C GLN A 75 14.36 -28.08 -30.27
N TRP A 76 15.00 -27.44 -29.29
CA TRP A 76 16.05 -26.45 -29.52
C TRP A 76 17.43 -27.11 -29.59
N GLN A 77 18.00 -27.17 -30.79
CA GLN A 77 19.27 -27.86 -31.04
C GLN A 77 20.45 -27.29 -30.22
N ALA A 78 20.49 -25.98 -29.98
CA ALA A 78 21.53 -25.35 -29.15
C ALA A 78 21.48 -25.82 -27.69
N ILE A 79 20.27 -26.01 -27.12
CA ILE A 79 20.12 -26.50 -25.75
C ILE A 79 20.59 -27.95 -25.66
N ASN A 80 20.25 -28.78 -26.65
CA ASN A 80 20.69 -30.17 -26.71
C ASN A 80 22.22 -30.28 -26.83
N GLN A 81 22.87 -29.47 -27.66
CA GLN A 81 24.34 -29.50 -27.81
C GLN A 81 25.07 -29.15 -26.50
N VAL A 82 24.58 -28.15 -25.77
CA VAL A 82 25.15 -27.76 -24.47
C VAL A 82 24.88 -28.85 -23.42
N ASP A 83 23.67 -29.42 -23.43
CA ASP A 83 23.28 -30.53 -22.53
C ASP A 83 24.16 -31.76 -22.75
N ASP A 84 24.39 -32.16 -24.01
CA ASP A 84 25.23 -33.30 -24.38
C ASP A 84 26.70 -33.08 -23.99
N TRP A 85 27.23 -31.86 -24.19
CA TRP A 85 28.57 -31.50 -23.74
C TRP A 85 28.72 -31.59 -22.22
N MET A 86 27.71 -31.12 -21.46
CA MET A 86 27.71 -31.20 -19.99
C MET A 86 27.66 -32.65 -19.51
N VAL A 87 26.79 -33.48 -20.11
CA VAL A 87 26.70 -34.90 -19.78
C VAL A 87 28.02 -35.62 -20.12
N ALA A 88 28.63 -35.31 -21.27
CA ALA A 88 29.93 -35.85 -21.65
C ALA A 88 31.06 -35.45 -20.70
N ALA A 89 30.96 -34.27 -20.06
CA ALA A 89 31.88 -33.82 -19.02
C ALA A 89 31.62 -34.46 -17.63
N GLY A 90 30.64 -35.36 -17.51
CA GLY A 90 30.27 -36.03 -16.26
C GLY A 90 29.33 -35.23 -15.36
N LEU A 91 28.75 -34.13 -15.86
CA LEU A 91 27.77 -33.32 -15.15
C LEU A 91 26.34 -33.84 -15.41
N PHE A 92 25.42 -33.48 -14.52
CA PHE A 92 23.99 -33.72 -14.73
C PHE A 92 23.44 -32.85 -15.89
N SER A 93 22.39 -33.34 -16.54
CA SER A 93 21.70 -32.61 -17.61
C SER A 93 21.26 -31.21 -17.16
N LEU A 94 21.55 -30.21 -17.99
CA LEU A 94 21.16 -28.82 -17.82
C LEU A 94 19.65 -28.69 -17.61
N LYS A 95 18.87 -29.53 -18.30
CA LYS A 95 17.40 -29.52 -18.26
C LYS A 95 16.85 -29.94 -16.90
N ILE A 96 17.62 -30.69 -16.09
CA ILE A 96 17.20 -31.10 -14.74
C ILE A 96 17.07 -29.88 -13.81
N TYR A 97 17.96 -28.89 -13.97
CA TYR A 97 17.97 -27.69 -13.12
C TYR A 97 17.24 -26.51 -13.77
N LEU A 98 17.45 -26.30 -15.07
CA LEU A 98 16.93 -25.12 -15.76
C LEU A 98 15.40 -25.13 -15.87
N VAL A 99 14.80 -26.29 -16.17
CA VAL A 99 13.35 -26.40 -16.37
C VAL A 99 12.56 -26.10 -15.08
N PRO A 100 12.87 -26.70 -13.91
CA PRO A 100 12.18 -26.35 -12.67
C PRO A 100 12.37 -24.89 -12.24
N VAL A 101 13.55 -24.30 -12.49
CA VAL A 101 13.82 -22.89 -12.16
C VAL A 101 12.95 -21.96 -13.01
N ILE A 102 12.86 -22.21 -14.32
CA ILE A 102 11.99 -21.44 -15.22
C ILE A 102 10.52 -21.66 -14.84
N ALA A 103 10.11 -22.90 -14.55
CA ALA A 103 8.75 -23.20 -14.11
C ALA A 103 8.39 -22.43 -12.83
N ALA A 104 9.28 -22.40 -11.84
CA ALA A 104 9.10 -21.62 -10.62
C ALA A 104 9.08 -20.11 -10.89
N ALA A 105 9.96 -19.61 -11.75
CA ALA A 105 10.00 -18.21 -12.15
C ALA A 105 8.74 -17.74 -12.89
N ILE A 106 8.01 -18.66 -13.53
CA ILE A 106 6.71 -18.38 -14.18
C ILE A 106 5.56 -18.54 -13.18
N LEU A 107 5.48 -19.67 -12.47
CA LEU A 107 4.33 -19.99 -11.62
C LEU A 107 4.28 -19.13 -10.36
N LEU A 108 5.41 -18.76 -9.75
CA LEU A 108 5.41 -17.95 -8.54
C LEU A 108 4.82 -16.55 -8.77
N PRO A 109 5.25 -15.75 -9.76
CA PRO A 109 4.62 -14.45 -10.03
C PRO A 109 3.14 -14.58 -10.40
N ILE A 110 2.79 -15.54 -11.26
CA ILE A 110 1.40 -15.78 -11.68
C ILE A 110 0.54 -16.11 -10.46
N SER A 111 1.03 -16.96 -9.56
CA SER A 111 0.32 -17.32 -8.33
C SER A 111 0.10 -16.13 -7.40
N GLY A 112 1.07 -15.22 -7.29
CA GLY A 112 0.92 -14.00 -6.51
C GLY A 112 -0.16 -13.09 -7.08
N ILE A 113 -0.17 -12.90 -8.40
CA ILE A 113 -1.17 -12.07 -9.09
C ILE A 113 -2.57 -12.66 -8.93
N LEU A 114 -2.75 -13.96 -9.22
CA LEU A 114 -4.02 -14.66 -9.08
C LEU A 114 -4.50 -14.69 -7.62
N GLY A 115 -3.59 -14.99 -6.70
CA GLY A 115 -3.85 -15.00 -5.27
C GLY A 115 -4.35 -13.65 -4.77
N LEU A 116 -3.70 -12.56 -5.18
CA LEU A 116 -4.12 -11.19 -4.88
C LEU A 116 -5.43 -10.81 -5.56
N ALA A 117 -5.67 -11.24 -6.81
CA ALA A 117 -6.92 -10.99 -7.51
C ALA A 117 -8.11 -11.70 -6.83
N ILE A 118 -7.94 -12.97 -6.47
CA ILE A 118 -8.91 -13.74 -5.69
C ILE A 118 -9.13 -13.06 -4.35
N ALA A 119 -8.06 -12.69 -3.63
CA ALA A 119 -8.18 -11.94 -2.39
C ALA A 119 -8.98 -10.65 -2.59
N ALA A 120 -8.69 -9.83 -3.61
CA ALA A 120 -9.44 -8.60 -3.86
C ALA A 120 -10.95 -8.84 -4.07
N VAL A 121 -11.33 -9.90 -4.79
CA VAL A 121 -12.74 -10.25 -5.06
C VAL A 121 -13.46 -10.76 -3.80
N PHE A 122 -12.81 -11.60 -2.98
CA PHE A 122 -13.43 -12.22 -1.81
C PHE A 122 -13.29 -11.40 -0.52
N VAL A 123 -12.20 -10.63 -0.37
CA VAL A 123 -11.89 -9.83 0.82
C VAL A 123 -12.71 -8.55 0.86
N MET A 124 -12.89 -7.85 -0.26
CA MET A 124 -13.68 -6.61 -0.31
C MET A 124 -15.09 -6.75 0.29
N PRO A 125 -15.91 -7.77 -0.08
CA PRO A 125 -17.23 -7.96 0.53
C PRO A 125 -17.17 -8.39 2.00
N LEU A 126 -16.15 -9.15 2.42
CA LEU A 126 -16.00 -9.58 3.82
C LEU A 126 -15.59 -8.43 4.74
N VAL A 127 -14.66 -7.59 4.29
CA VAL A 127 -14.19 -6.40 5.01
C VAL A 127 -15.28 -5.35 5.10
N LEU A 128 -16.02 -5.07 4.01
CA LEU A 128 -17.16 -4.15 4.03
C LEU A 128 -18.24 -4.60 5.02
N ARG A 129 -18.46 -5.90 5.15
CA ARG A 129 -19.44 -6.48 6.08
C ARG A 129 -18.99 -6.44 7.55
N HIS A 130 -17.67 -6.43 7.83
CA HIS A 130 -17.13 -6.42 9.20
C HIS A 130 -16.81 -5.01 9.72
N VAL A 131 -16.33 -4.10 8.86
CA VAL A 131 -15.84 -2.77 9.25
C VAL A 131 -16.96 -1.74 9.39
N GLY A 132 -18.10 -1.92 8.72
CA GLY A 132 -19.23 -0.98 8.78
C GLY A 132 -19.92 -0.82 10.14
N GLY A 133 -19.55 -1.59 11.17
CA GLY A 133 -20.35 -1.73 12.39
C GLY A 133 -19.80 -1.17 13.71
N ARG A 134 -18.50 -0.90 13.89
CA ARG A 134 -17.95 -0.80 15.28
C ARG A 134 -17.21 0.45 15.73
N GLU A 135 -16.37 1.13 14.93
CA GLU A 135 -15.49 2.17 15.51
C GLU A 135 -15.81 3.63 15.13
N TYR A 136 -16.61 3.89 14.09
CA TYR A 136 -16.93 5.26 13.67
C TYR A 136 -18.40 5.49 13.28
N ALA A 137 -19.32 4.66 13.80
CA ALA A 137 -20.76 4.76 13.52
C ALA A 137 -21.41 6.11 13.94
N GLY A 138 -20.71 6.92 14.75
CA GLY A 138 -21.18 8.24 15.20
C GLY A 138 -20.73 9.45 14.36
N LEU A 139 -19.82 9.28 13.39
CA LEU A 139 -19.40 10.37 12.49
C LEU A 139 -20.30 10.37 11.25
N ALA A 140 -21.15 11.39 11.11
CA ALA A 140 -22.00 11.55 9.95
C ALA A 140 -21.15 11.53 8.65
N ARG A 141 -21.42 10.54 7.80
CA ARG A 141 -20.81 10.39 6.47
C ARG A 141 -21.30 11.53 5.57
N GLN A 142 -20.50 12.59 5.47
CA GLN A 142 -20.76 13.75 4.60
C GLN A 142 -19.94 13.71 3.30
N GLY A 143 -19.26 12.59 3.02
CA GLY A 143 -18.48 12.41 1.80
C GLY A 143 -19.38 12.30 0.56
N ARG A 144 -19.27 13.26 -0.36
CA ARG A 144 -19.89 13.19 -1.70
C ARG A 144 -18.90 12.58 -2.69
N ASN A 145 -19.36 11.65 -3.53
CA ASN A 145 -18.56 10.97 -4.58
C ASN A 145 -17.25 10.33 -4.08
N ALA A 146 -17.24 9.79 -2.85
CA ALA A 146 -16.03 9.33 -2.19
C ALA A 146 -15.25 8.27 -3.00
N THR A 147 -15.95 7.28 -3.57
CA THR A 147 -15.35 6.20 -4.35
C THR A 147 -14.71 6.71 -5.65
N ALA A 148 -15.41 7.56 -6.41
CA ALA A 148 -14.88 8.11 -7.66
C ALA A 148 -13.66 9.00 -7.43
N VAL A 149 -13.67 9.79 -6.35
CA VAL A 149 -12.55 10.65 -5.96
C VAL A 149 -11.33 9.82 -5.50
N SER A 150 -11.55 8.74 -4.74
CA SER A 150 -10.49 7.82 -4.31
C SER A 150 -9.87 7.08 -5.51
N VAL A 151 -10.70 6.53 -6.41
CA VAL A 151 -10.23 5.83 -7.62
C VAL A 151 -9.41 6.76 -8.52
N TRP A 152 -9.92 7.98 -8.78
CA TRP A 152 -9.18 8.96 -9.58
C TRP A 152 -7.84 9.34 -8.94
N ASN A 153 -7.83 9.54 -7.62
CA ASN A 153 -6.59 9.81 -6.90
C ASN A 153 -5.61 8.64 -6.98
N ALA A 154 -6.07 7.40 -6.79
CA ALA A 154 -5.25 6.21 -6.91
C ALA A 154 -4.63 6.10 -8.30
N LEU A 155 -5.40 6.35 -9.37
CA LEU A 155 -4.90 6.36 -10.75
C LEU A 155 -3.82 7.44 -10.97
N TRP A 156 -4.10 8.68 -10.55
CA TRP A 156 -3.15 9.78 -10.69
C TRP A 156 -1.86 9.54 -9.89
N VAL A 157 -1.97 9.07 -8.65
CA VAL A 157 -0.81 8.75 -7.79
C VAL A 157 0.01 7.63 -8.39
N SER A 158 -0.64 6.58 -8.91
CA SER A 158 0.03 5.45 -9.56
C SER A 158 0.79 5.90 -10.82
N LEU A 159 0.17 6.76 -11.64
CA LEU A 159 0.83 7.30 -12.83
C LEU A 159 2.03 8.20 -12.46
N ALA A 160 1.86 9.10 -11.48
CA ALA A 160 2.92 9.97 -11.01
C ALA A 160 4.09 9.18 -10.41
N PHE A 161 3.79 8.13 -9.63
CA PHE A 161 4.77 7.21 -9.07
C PHE A 161 5.52 6.48 -10.19
N GLY A 162 4.80 5.88 -11.15
CA GLY A 162 5.42 5.13 -12.25
C GLY A 162 6.31 6.00 -13.14
N ALA A 163 5.81 7.17 -13.54
CA ALA A 163 6.58 8.12 -14.36
C ALA A 163 7.81 8.63 -13.61
N GLY A 164 7.66 9.00 -12.34
CA GLY A 164 8.77 9.49 -11.53
C GLY A 164 9.79 8.41 -11.17
N TRP A 165 9.35 7.17 -10.95
CA TRP A 165 10.24 6.02 -10.79
C TRP A 165 11.09 5.83 -12.05
N LEU A 166 10.47 5.85 -13.23
CA LEU A 166 11.17 5.71 -14.51
C LEU A 166 12.20 6.83 -14.72
N LEU A 167 11.82 8.08 -14.44
CA LEU A 167 12.70 9.24 -14.52
C LEU A 167 13.86 9.17 -13.51
N THR A 168 13.66 8.51 -12.38
CA THR A 168 14.69 8.42 -11.34
C THR A 168 15.63 7.24 -11.52
N LEU A 169 15.36 6.28 -12.42
CA LEU A 169 16.22 5.12 -12.68
C LEU A 169 17.71 5.45 -12.87
N PRO A 170 18.12 6.50 -13.62
CA PRO A 170 19.53 6.84 -13.77
C PRO A 170 20.23 7.13 -12.43
N PHE A 171 19.50 7.70 -11.47
CA PHE A 171 20.03 8.03 -10.15
C PHE A 171 20.19 6.80 -9.23
N TRP A 172 19.56 5.65 -9.53
CA TRP A 172 19.70 4.43 -8.72
C TRP A 172 21.11 3.84 -8.77
N LEU A 173 21.89 4.17 -9.79
CA LEU A 173 23.29 3.78 -9.93
C LEU A 173 24.19 4.40 -8.84
N ILE A 174 23.72 5.45 -8.16
CA ILE A 174 24.41 6.08 -7.04
C ILE A 174 23.94 5.37 -5.75
N PRO A 175 24.80 4.64 -5.03
CA PRO A 175 24.40 3.77 -3.92
C PRO A 175 23.47 4.42 -2.85
N PRO A 176 23.74 5.63 -2.32
CA PRO A 176 22.82 6.26 -1.35
C PRO A 176 21.48 6.66 -1.96
N MET A 177 21.44 6.96 -3.26
CA MET A 177 20.22 7.43 -3.93
C MET A 177 19.18 6.32 -4.05
N ALA A 178 19.58 5.05 -4.21
CA ALA A 178 18.63 3.94 -4.25
C ALA A 178 17.74 3.88 -3.00
N VAL A 179 18.34 4.09 -1.82
CA VAL A 179 17.59 4.11 -0.54
C VAL A 179 16.73 5.37 -0.43
N ILE A 180 17.31 6.55 -0.71
CA ILE A 180 16.59 7.83 -0.60
C ILE A 180 15.37 7.86 -1.53
N LEU A 181 15.54 7.45 -2.79
CA LEU A 181 14.48 7.41 -3.78
C LEU A 181 13.41 6.39 -3.41
N SER A 182 13.80 5.21 -2.92
CA SER A 182 12.85 4.21 -2.44
C SER A 182 11.99 4.76 -1.30
N VAL A 183 12.61 5.36 -0.28
CA VAL A 183 11.92 5.96 0.87
C VAL A 183 11.01 7.11 0.43
N PHE A 184 11.49 7.96 -0.49
CA PHE A 184 10.75 9.09 -1.02
C PHE A 184 9.50 8.66 -1.79
N TRP A 185 9.65 7.74 -2.75
CA TRP A 185 8.55 7.27 -3.58
C TRP A 185 7.48 6.54 -2.75
N TRP A 186 7.91 5.72 -1.79
CA TRP A 186 6.99 5.10 -0.84
C TRP A 186 6.30 6.11 0.08
N ALA A 187 7.03 7.10 0.61
CA ALA A 187 6.43 8.16 1.41
C ALA A 187 5.39 8.95 0.62
N PHE A 188 5.70 9.27 -0.65
CA PHE A 188 4.78 9.93 -1.58
C PHE A 188 3.51 9.09 -1.79
N ALA A 189 3.66 7.80 -2.12
CA ALA A 189 2.54 6.88 -2.34
C ALA A 189 1.66 6.77 -1.09
N PHE A 190 2.23 6.44 0.07
CA PHE A 190 1.48 6.35 1.33
C PHE A 190 0.78 7.66 1.66
N THR A 191 1.47 8.80 1.54
CA THR A 191 0.89 10.11 1.88
C THR A 191 -0.24 10.50 0.94
N ARG A 192 -0.09 10.31 -0.38
CA ARG A 192 -1.09 10.78 -1.34
C ARG A 192 -2.29 9.85 -1.46
N MET A 193 -2.09 8.55 -1.27
CA MET A 193 -3.15 7.55 -1.33
C MET A 193 -3.92 7.51 0.00
N LEU A 194 -3.25 7.14 1.09
CA LEU A 194 -3.90 6.86 2.38
C LEU A 194 -4.50 8.10 3.04
N ARG A 195 -3.89 9.29 2.88
CA ARG A 195 -4.44 10.54 3.43
C ARG A 195 -5.81 10.85 2.87
N LEU A 196 -6.01 10.68 1.56
CA LEU A 196 -7.29 10.98 0.94
C LEU A 196 -8.30 9.93 1.33
N ASP A 197 -7.94 8.65 1.24
CA ASP A 197 -8.82 7.53 1.58
C ASP A 197 -9.32 7.61 3.04
N ALA A 198 -8.47 8.05 3.97
CA ALA A 198 -8.83 8.23 5.38
C ALA A 198 -9.94 9.26 5.62
N ILE A 199 -9.98 10.35 4.84
CA ILE A 199 -10.88 11.49 5.10
C ILE A 199 -12.04 11.57 4.09
N VAL A 200 -11.92 10.93 2.93
CA VAL A 200 -12.86 11.08 1.81
C VAL A 200 -14.27 10.61 2.16
N GLU A 201 -14.41 9.60 3.02
CA GLU A 201 -15.72 9.07 3.37
C GLU A 201 -16.50 9.96 4.36
N HIS A 202 -15.79 10.71 5.22
CA HIS A 202 -16.40 11.45 6.34
C HIS A 202 -16.40 12.97 6.15
N ALA A 203 -15.42 13.52 5.44
CA ALA A 203 -15.27 14.97 5.24
C ALA A 203 -15.94 15.45 3.94
N SER A 204 -16.61 16.60 4.01
CA SER A 204 -17.09 17.33 2.84
C SER A 204 -15.92 17.90 2.00
N PRO A 205 -16.12 18.23 0.70
CA PRO A 205 -15.04 18.77 -0.14
C PRO A 205 -14.37 20.03 0.43
N ALA A 206 -15.14 20.91 1.10
CA ALA A 206 -14.63 22.11 1.74
C ALA A 206 -13.78 21.80 2.98
N GLU A 207 -14.24 20.89 3.85
CA GLU A 207 -13.48 20.44 5.03
C GLU A 207 -12.17 19.75 4.62
N ARG A 208 -12.20 18.94 3.55
CA ARG A 208 -10.99 18.29 3.02
C ARG A 208 -9.94 19.31 2.61
N ALA A 209 -10.32 20.36 1.87
CA ALA A 209 -9.36 21.38 1.43
C ALA A 209 -8.66 22.07 2.62
N ILE A 210 -9.42 22.37 3.68
CA ILE A 210 -8.90 22.99 4.90
C ILE A 210 -7.94 22.04 5.64
N LEU A 211 -8.33 20.78 5.84
CA LEU A 211 -7.52 19.77 6.53
C LEU A 211 -6.22 19.48 5.78
N LEU A 212 -6.30 19.31 4.46
CA LEU A 212 -5.13 19.04 3.62
C LEU A 212 -4.13 20.20 3.64
N LYS A 213 -4.60 21.45 3.76
CA LYS A 213 -3.74 22.62 3.89
C LYS A 213 -3.12 22.74 5.29
N ARG A 214 -3.90 22.53 6.36
CA ARG A 214 -3.47 22.73 7.76
C ARG A 214 -2.57 21.61 8.28
N HIS A 215 -2.77 20.35 7.85
CA HIS A 215 -2.07 19.18 8.38
C HIS A 215 -1.12 18.49 7.38
N ASN A 216 -0.76 19.16 6.28
CA ASN A 216 0.05 18.58 5.20
C ASN A 216 1.37 17.98 5.70
N SER A 217 2.11 18.71 6.54
CA SER A 217 3.40 18.28 7.09
C SER A 217 3.28 17.02 7.95
N GLY A 218 2.22 16.92 8.76
CA GLY A 218 1.99 15.75 9.60
C GLY A 218 1.71 14.48 8.80
N PHE A 219 0.92 14.58 7.73
CA PHE A 219 0.69 13.44 6.83
C PHE A 219 1.97 12.98 6.13
N TRP A 220 2.81 13.91 5.67
CA TRP A 220 4.10 13.57 5.08
C TRP A 220 5.07 12.91 6.07
N LEU A 221 5.06 13.35 7.35
CA LEU A 221 5.88 12.70 8.37
C LEU A 221 5.42 11.27 8.64
N ILE A 222 4.10 11.03 8.71
CA ILE A 222 3.54 9.68 8.84
C ILE A 222 3.97 8.83 7.63
N GLY A 223 3.86 9.37 6.42
CA GLY A 223 4.30 8.68 5.20
C GLY A 223 5.78 8.33 5.20
N LEU A 224 6.63 9.23 5.69
CA LEU A 224 8.06 9.01 5.84
C LEU A 224 8.36 7.90 6.86
N VAL A 225 7.70 7.91 8.03
CA VAL A 225 7.89 6.85 9.03
C VAL A 225 7.42 5.50 8.47
N CYS A 226 6.26 5.47 7.81
CA CYS A 226 5.77 4.25 7.16
C CYS A 226 6.71 3.76 6.05
N SER A 227 7.30 4.65 5.25
CA SER A 227 8.24 4.24 4.19
C SER A 227 9.58 3.75 4.74
N LEU A 228 10.04 4.29 5.87
CA LEU A 228 11.19 3.76 6.60
C LEU A 228 10.89 2.37 7.19
N LEU A 229 9.71 2.18 7.79
CA LEU A 229 9.28 0.86 8.26
C LEU A 229 9.20 -0.14 7.10
N ASN A 230 8.78 0.30 5.91
CA ASN A 230 8.73 -0.53 4.70
C ASN A 230 10.10 -1.06 4.25
N LEU A 231 11.22 -0.54 4.75
CA LEU A 231 12.54 -1.11 4.49
C LEU A 231 12.77 -2.43 5.24
N LEU A 232 11.97 -2.72 6.27
CA LEU A 232 12.10 -3.92 7.09
C LEU A 232 11.19 -5.02 6.53
N PRO A 233 11.72 -6.20 6.13
CA PRO A 233 10.90 -7.27 5.55
C PRO A 233 9.71 -7.73 6.42
N PRO A 234 9.82 -7.84 7.76
CA PRO A 234 8.66 -8.17 8.60
C PRO A 234 7.54 -7.13 8.55
N ALA A 235 7.87 -5.86 8.27
CA ALA A 235 6.88 -4.80 8.18
C ALA A 235 5.96 -4.97 6.97
N TRP A 236 6.37 -5.63 5.89
CA TRP A 236 5.56 -5.79 4.67
C TRP A 236 4.21 -6.47 4.92
N ILE A 237 4.12 -7.32 5.94
CA ILE A 237 2.88 -7.99 6.32
C ILE A 237 1.96 -7.02 7.09
N ILE A 238 2.53 -6.24 8.01
CA ILE A 238 1.77 -5.45 9.00
C ILE A 238 1.41 -4.06 8.44
N LEU A 239 2.31 -3.49 7.64
CA LEU A 239 2.30 -2.10 7.20
C LEU A 239 1.06 -1.71 6.38
N PRO A 240 0.49 -2.54 5.48
CA PRO A 240 -0.69 -2.16 4.71
C PRO A 240 -1.88 -1.76 5.60
N VAL A 241 -2.14 -2.53 6.65
CA VAL A 241 -3.24 -2.24 7.59
C VAL A 241 -2.82 -1.17 8.61
N PHE A 242 -1.61 -1.28 9.14
CA PHE A 242 -1.11 -0.34 10.14
C PHE A 242 -1.07 1.09 9.60
N SER A 243 -0.53 1.29 8.40
CA SER A 243 -0.49 2.60 7.76
C SER A 243 -1.90 3.17 7.56
N GLY A 244 -2.85 2.37 7.05
CA GLY A 244 -4.26 2.78 6.95
C GLY A 244 -4.85 3.25 8.27
N LEU A 245 -4.62 2.51 9.37
CA LEU A 245 -5.09 2.89 10.71
C LEU A 245 -4.45 4.18 11.23
N VAL A 246 -3.14 4.37 11.05
CA VAL A 246 -2.46 5.60 11.48
C VAL A 246 -3.03 6.81 10.74
N TYR A 247 -3.21 6.71 9.42
CA TYR A 247 -3.79 7.78 8.61
C TYR A 247 -5.25 8.05 8.96
N ALA A 248 -6.05 7.01 9.23
CA ALA A 248 -7.44 7.13 9.68
C ALA A 248 -7.53 7.85 11.03
N HIS A 249 -6.78 7.41 12.04
CA HIS A 249 -6.81 8.05 13.36
C HIS A 249 -6.33 9.50 13.31
N TYR A 250 -5.27 9.80 12.57
CA TYR A 250 -4.77 11.17 12.46
C TYR A 250 -5.72 12.07 11.67
N GLY A 251 -6.29 11.58 10.56
CA GLY A 251 -7.23 12.33 9.73
C GLY A 251 -8.57 12.58 10.40
N LEU A 252 -9.13 11.58 11.08
CA LEU A 252 -10.41 11.69 11.78
C LEU A 252 -10.30 12.54 13.05
N ASP A 253 -9.21 12.46 13.81
CA ASP A 253 -8.96 13.34 14.97
C ASP A 253 -8.85 14.81 14.52
N ALA A 254 -8.18 15.07 13.39
CA ALA A 254 -8.10 16.42 12.81
C ALA A 254 -9.46 16.93 12.32
N LEU A 255 -10.27 16.07 11.69
CA LEU A 255 -11.63 16.41 11.26
C LEU A 255 -12.54 16.72 12.45
N GLN A 256 -12.46 15.92 13.53
CA GLN A 256 -13.26 16.15 14.73
C GLN A 256 -12.94 17.50 15.37
N ARG A 257 -11.66 17.86 15.47
CA ARG A 257 -11.24 19.18 15.98
C ARG A 257 -11.75 20.32 15.11
N LEU A 258 -11.66 20.19 13.79
CA LEU A 258 -12.17 21.20 12.86
C LEU A 258 -13.68 21.43 13.03
N ARG A 259 -14.45 20.36 13.21
CA ARG A 259 -15.90 20.45 13.45
C ARG A 259 -16.21 21.07 14.80
N GLN A 260 -15.46 20.74 15.85
CA GLN A 260 -15.60 21.33 17.18
C GLN A 260 -15.30 22.84 17.18
N GLU A 261 -14.25 23.28 16.50
CA GLU A 261 -13.95 24.70 16.29
C GLU A 261 -15.14 25.41 15.61
N ARG A 262 -15.69 24.81 14.54
CA ARG A 262 -16.80 25.40 13.78
C ARG A 262 -18.15 25.43 14.51
N THR A 263 -18.39 24.51 15.44
CA THR A 263 -19.59 24.53 16.30
C THR A 263 -19.52 25.55 17.44
N ILE A 264 -18.33 26.04 17.80
CA ILE A 264 -18.17 27.07 18.83
C ILE A 264 -18.40 28.48 18.24
N ASP A 265 -18.20 28.65 16.93
CA ASP A 265 -18.36 29.91 16.20
C ASP A 265 -19.80 30.17 15.65
N VAL A 266 -20.80 29.37 16.05
CA VAL A 266 -22.23 29.56 15.70
C VAL A 266 -23.04 29.92 16.93
#